data_AF-A0A6N8EBW6-F1
#
_entry.id   AF-A0A6N8EBW6-F1
#
_cell.length_a   1.000
_cell.length_b   1.000
_cell.length_c   1.000
_cell.angle_alpha   90.00
_cell.angle_beta   90.00
_cell.angle_gamma   90.00
#
_symmetry.space_group_name_H-M   'P 1'
#
loop_
_entity.id
_entity.type
_entity.pdbx_description
1 polymer ?
#
loop_
_entity_poly.entity_id
_entity_poly.type
_entity_poly.pdbx_seq_one_letter_code
_entity_poly.pdbx_strand_id
1 'polypeptide(L)'
;MTELIRMGRGFFEDLAAVPEIEAQLLADGCLTEQEFVNKHTATILDHYMRLFRFDFLPEDAAFFAGTIWGYLQVRSLRETSRPVSPRQDLRATTWGHETCQAA
;
A
#
# COMPACT_ATOMS: atom_id res chain seq x y z
N MET A 1 14.93 -2.75 -12.04
CA MET A 1 13.70 -2.16 -11.47
C MET A 1 13.07 -3.03 -10.37
N THR A 2 13.26 -4.35 -10.40
CA THR A 2 12.71 -5.31 -9.41
C THR A 2 13.36 -5.29 -8.03
N GLU A 3 14.66 -4.99 -7.91
CA GLU A 3 15.37 -5.08 -6.62
C GLU A 3 14.98 -3.96 -5.63
N LEU A 4 14.79 -2.73 -6.11
CA LEU A 4 14.32 -1.62 -5.26
C LEU A 4 12.91 -1.86 -4.72
N ILE A 5 12.03 -2.46 -5.53
CA ILE A 5 10.68 -2.84 -5.11
C ILE A 5 10.73 -3.98 -4.07
N ARG A 6 11.67 -4.92 -4.21
CA ARG A 6 11.88 -5.99 -3.21
C ARG A 6 12.42 -5.44 -1.90
N MET A 7 13.37 -4.50 -1.94
CA MET A 7 13.87 -3.80 -0.76
C MET A 7 12.74 -3.01 -0.07
N GLY A 8 11.99 -2.22 -0.83
CA GLY A 8 10.85 -1.46 -0.32
C GLY A 8 9.78 -2.33 0.34
N ARG A 9 9.51 -3.52 -0.22
CA ARG A 9 8.65 -4.52 0.42
C ARG A 9 9.22 -4.99 1.76
N GLY A 10 10.51 -5.32 1.83
CA GLY A 10 11.14 -5.78 3.07
C GLY A 10 11.08 -4.74 4.18
N PHE A 11 11.39 -3.47 3.86
CA PHE A 11 11.28 -2.37 4.83
C PHE A 11 9.83 -2.07 5.22
N PHE A 12 8.89 -2.18 4.28
CA PHE A 12 7.47 -2.06 4.60
C PHE A 12 7.02 -3.15 5.56
N GLU A 13 7.36 -4.42 5.31
CA GLU A 13 6.99 -5.55 6.17
C GLU A 13 7.57 -5.43 7.59
N ASP A 14 8.78 -4.89 7.70
CA ASP A 14 9.44 -4.63 9.00
C ASP A 14 8.71 -3.52 9.79
N LEU A 15 8.44 -2.38 9.16
CA LEU A 15 7.70 -1.28 9.77
C LEU A 15 6.24 -1.64 10.06
N ALA A 16 5.64 -2.51 9.24
CA ALA A 16 4.27 -2.99 9.41
C ALA A 16 4.10 -3.92 10.61
N ALA A 17 5.20 -4.36 11.26
CA ALA A 17 5.12 -5.02 12.56
C ALA A 17 4.52 -4.11 13.65
N VAL A 18 4.53 -2.79 13.43
CA VAL A 18 3.85 -1.79 14.27
C VAL A 18 2.57 -1.33 13.54
N PRO A 19 1.36 -1.74 13.98
CA PRO A 19 0.12 -1.47 13.25
C PRO A 19 -0.17 0.01 12.99
N GLU A 20 0.25 0.88 13.90
CA GLU A 20 0.08 2.33 13.75
C GLU A 20 0.96 2.90 12.62
N ILE A 21 2.18 2.38 12.47
CA ILE A 21 3.09 2.78 11.38
C ILE A 21 2.57 2.21 10.05
N GLU A 22 2.09 0.96 10.04
CA GLU A 22 1.47 0.35 8.85
C GLU A 22 0.32 1.21 8.32
N ALA A 23 -0.62 1.58 9.20
CA ALA A 23 -1.79 2.36 8.83
C ALA A 23 -1.42 3.73 8.24
N GLN A 24 -0.40 4.38 8.81
CA GLN A 24 0.10 5.67 8.31
C GLN A 24 0.75 5.52 6.93
N LEU A 25 1.66 4.55 6.75
CA LEU A 25 2.32 4.32 5.46
C LEU A 25 1.32 4.01 4.34
N LEU A 26 0.27 3.23 4.63
CA LEU A 26 -0.78 2.92 3.67
C LEU A 26 -1.65 4.15 3.35
N ALA A 27 -2.05 4.92 4.36
CA ALA A 27 -2.86 6.13 4.18
C ALA A 27 -2.13 7.19 3.34
N ASP A 28 -0.82 7.34 3.55
CA ASP A 28 0.03 8.30 2.88
C ASP A 28 0.58 7.80 1.53
N GLY A 29 0.27 6.56 1.13
CA GLY A 29 0.70 5.99 -0.14
C GLY A 29 0.15 6.72 -1.39
N CYS A 30 -0.83 7.62 -1.23
CA CYS A 30 -1.35 8.46 -2.30
C CYS A 30 -0.55 9.76 -2.51
N LEU A 31 0.35 10.11 -1.58
CA LEU A 31 1.21 11.28 -1.68
C LEU A 31 2.23 11.12 -2.83
N THR A 32 2.80 12.25 -3.26
CA THR A 32 3.97 12.21 -4.14
C THR A 32 5.15 11.59 -3.40
N GLU A 33 6.13 11.05 -4.14
CA GLU A 33 7.34 10.46 -3.57
C GLU A 33 8.03 11.43 -2.60
N GLN A 34 8.18 12.70 -3.00
CA GLN A 34 8.85 13.72 -2.19
C GLN A 34 8.09 14.01 -0.89
N GLU A 35 6.76 14.13 -0.94
CA GLU A 35 5.93 14.34 0.25
C GLU A 35 6.00 13.14 1.20
N PHE A 36 5.92 11.92 0.65
CA PHE A 36 6.03 10.68 1.41
C PHE A 36 7.39 10.59 2.11
N VAL A 37 8.48 10.83 1.38
CA VAL A 37 9.84 10.83 1.91
C VAL A 37 9.97 11.86 3.03
N ASN A 38 9.57 13.11 2.79
CA ASN A 38 9.67 14.18 3.79
C ASN A 38 8.88 13.85 5.07
N LYS A 39 7.71 13.24 4.94
CA LYS A 39 6.86 12.89 6.08
C LYS A 39 7.39 11.72 6.89
N HIS A 40 7.88 10.66 6.24
CA HIS A 40 8.22 9.41 6.91
C HIS A 40 9.70 9.26 7.27
N THR A 41 10.61 10.06 6.70
CA THR A 41 12.07 9.97 7.00
C THR A 41 12.35 10.00 8.49
N ALA A 42 11.74 10.94 9.25
CA ALA A 42 11.97 11.04 10.69
C ALA A 42 11.41 9.84 11.48
N THR A 43 10.28 9.29 11.04
CA THR A 43 9.65 8.11 11.69
C THR A 43 10.50 6.86 11.45
N ILE A 44 10.97 6.68 10.22
CA ILE A 44 11.85 5.57 9.83
C ILE A 44 13.18 5.65 10.57
N LEU A 45 13.77 6.84 10.64
CA LEU A 45 15.00 7.10 11.37
C LEU A 45 14.87 6.74 12.86
N ASP A 46 13.84 7.26 13.55
CA ASP A 46 13.60 6.97 14.97
C ASP A 46 13.37 5.47 15.21
N HIS A 47 12.61 4.80 14.33
CA HIS A 47 12.36 3.36 14.43
C HIS A 47 13.67 2.56 14.36
N TYR A 48 14.49 2.82 13.34
CA TYR A 48 15.74 2.06 13.14
C TYR A 48 16.82 2.41 14.16
N MET A 49 16.93 3.66 14.62
CA MET A 49 17.86 4.03 15.69
C MET A 49 17.50 3.38 17.04
N ARG A 50 16.22 3.12 17.30
CA ARG A 50 15.78 2.39 18.51
C ARG A 50 16.12 0.91 18.45
N LEU A 51 15.96 0.28 17.29
CA LEU A 51 16.23 -1.15 17.09
C LEU A 51 17.72 -1.45 16.96
N PHE A 52 18.43 -0.64 16.20
CA PHE A 52 19.85 -0.78 15.94
C PHE A 52 20.55 0.38 16.61
N ARG A 53 21.35 0.09 17.65
CA ARG A 53 22.17 1.09 18.37
C ARG A 53 23.35 1.61 17.52
N PHE A 54 23.12 1.92 16.27
CA PHE A 54 24.09 2.43 15.30
C PHE A 54 23.62 3.77 14.72
N ASP A 55 24.56 4.57 14.22
CA ASP A 55 24.31 5.84 13.53
C ASP A 55 23.63 5.60 12.18
N PHE A 56 22.30 5.43 12.22
CA PHE A 56 21.48 5.45 11.03
C PHE A 56 21.37 6.89 10.53
N LEU A 57 21.71 7.16 9.28
CA LEU A 57 21.74 8.52 8.75
C LEU A 57 20.36 8.96 8.20
N PRO A 58 20.04 10.26 8.27
CA PRO A 58 18.81 10.80 7.66
C PRO A 58 18.71 10.50 6.15
N GLU A 59 19.84 10.49 5.44
CA GLU A 59 19.91 10.19 4.01
C GLU A 59 19.49 8.74 3.71
N ASP A 60 19.90 7.80 4.56
CA ASP A 60 19.51 6.38 4.44
C ASP A 60 18.01 6.22 4.71
N ALA A 61 17.49 6.90 5.73
CA ALA A 61 16.05 6.90 6.05
C ALA A 61 15.21 7.47 4.89
N ALA A 62 15.69 8.54 4.24
CA ALA A 62 15.03 9.12 3.08
C ALA A 62 15.03 8.16 1.87
N PHE A 63 16.16 7.48 1.62
CA PHE A 63 16.24 6.43 0.60
C PHE A 63 15.25 5.30 0.89
N PHE A 64 15.15 4.85 2.15
CA PHE A 64 14.25 3.78 2.55
C PHE A 64 12.79 4.19 2.33
N ALA A 65 12.41 5.41 2.73
CA ALA A 65 11.09 5.96 2.48
C ALA A 65 10.74 5.95 0.98
N GLY A 66 11.67 6.33 0.10
CA GLY A 66 11.47 6.30 -1.35
C GLY A 66 11.23 4.88 -1.88
N THR A 67 12.00 3.90 -1.40
CA THR A 67 11.79 2.49 -1.79
C THR A 67 10.44 1.93 -1.35
N ILE A 68 9.98 2.29 -0.14
CA ILE A 68 8.67 1.91 0.38
C ILE A 68 7.56 2.53 -0.47
N TRP A 69 7.66 3.83 -0.78
CA TRP A 69 6.70 4.50 -1.66
C TRP A 69 6.60 3.80 -3.02
N GLY A 70 7.76 3.49 -3.64
CA GLY A 70 7.79 2.77 -4.91
C GLY A 70 7.12 1.40 -4.84
N TYR A 71 7.30 0.66 -3.73
CA TYR A 71 6.59 -0.59 -3.49
C TYR A 71 5.06 -0.38 -3.39
N LEU A 72 4.60 0.64 -2.66
CA LEU A 72 3.18 0.95 -2.51
C LEU A 72 2.52 1.32 -3.83
N GLN A 73 3.21 2.06 -4.71
CA GLN A 73 2.69 2.38 -6.05
C GLN A 73 2.49 1.12 -6.90
N VAL A 74 3.48 0.22 -6.92
CA VAL A 74 3.39 -1.04 -7.66
C VAL A 74 2.28 -1.93 -7.11
N ARG A 75 2.12 -1.95 -5.77
CA ARG A 75 1.04 -2.70 -5.12
C ARG A 75 -0.34 -2.15 -5.49
N SER A 76 -0.54 -0.84 -5.40
CA SER A 76 -1.79 -0.16 -5.76
C SER A 76 -2.17 -0.38 -7.24
N LEU A 77 -1.19 -0.32 -8.14
CA LEU A 77 -1.38 -0.65 -9.56
C LEU A 77 -1.80 -2.10 -9.78
N ARG A 78 -1.26 -3.06 -9.01
CA ARG A 78 -1.65 -4.48 -9.07
C ARG A 78 -3.04 -4.76 -8.50
N GLU A 79 -3.43 -4.02 -7.46
CA GLU A 79 -4.79 -4.11 -6.88
C GLU A 79 -5.82 -3.53 -7.86
N THR A 80 -5.50 -2.42 -8.54
CA THR A 80 -6.35 -1.79 -9.56
C THR A 80 -6.45 -2.63 -10.84
N SER A 81 -5.37 -3.32 -11.22
CA SER A 81 -5.34 -4.20 -12.40
C SER A 81 -5.85 -5.62 -12.14
N ARG A 82 -6.27 -5.94 -10.90
CA ARG A 82 -6.99 -7.17 -10.63
C ARG A 82 -8.40 -7.00 -11.22
N PRO A 83 -8.77 -7.71 -12.30
CA PRO A 83 -10.13 -7.66 -12.78
C PRO A 83 -11.01 -8.12 -11.61
N VAL A 84 -11.96 -7.27 -11.21
CA VAL A 84 -13.13 -7.72 -10.46
C VAL A 84 -13.69 -8.85 -11.30
N SER A 85 -13.45 -10.10 -10.88
CA SER A 85 -14.12 -11.25 -11.47
C SER A 85 -15.61 -10.93 -11.34
N PRO A 86 -16.34 -10.74 -12.46
CA PRO A 86 -17.79 -10.70 -12.37
C PRO A 86 -18.14 -12.10 -11.92
N ARG A 87 -18.45 -12.27 -10.63
CA ARG A 87 -19.10 -13.49 -10.19
C ARG A 87 -20.39 -13.55 -10.98
N GLN A 88 -20.36 -14.46 -11.93
CA GLN A 88 -21.43 -14.92 -12.77
C GLN A 88 -22.65 -15.21 -11.91
N ASP A 89 -23.55 -14.23 -11.83
CA ASP A 89 -24.97 -14.45 -11.62
C ASP A 89 -25.49 -15.21 -12.84
N LEU A 90 -25.32 -16.53 -12.81
CA LEU A 90 -25.69 -17.41 -13.94
C LEU A 90 -26.18 -18.76 -13.43
N ARG A 91 -27.21 -18.69 -12.57
CA ARG A 91 -28.29 -19.68 -12.41
C ARG A 91 -29.49 -18.88 -11.88
N ALA A 92 -30.67 -18.84 -12.48
CA ALA A 92 -31.26 -19.67 -13.50
C ALA A 92 -32.39 -18.90 -14.19
N THR A 93 -32.53 -19.14 -15.48
CA THR A 93 -33.72 -18.90 -16.30
C THR A 93 -34.96 -19.49 -15.62
N THR A 94 -35.98 -18.68 -15.37
CA THR A 94 -37.36 -19.11 -15.64
C THR A 94 -38.22 -17.91 -15.97
N TRP A 95 -38.90 -18.02 -17.10
CA TRP A 95 -39.91 -17.11 -17.59
C TRP A 95 -41.08 -17.07 -16.59
N GLY A 96 -41.55 -15.87 -16.27
CA GLY A 96 -42.68 -15.62 -15.38
C GLY A 96 -43.23 -14.23 -15.63
N HIS A 97 -44.15 -14.15 -16.58
CA HIS A 97 -44.97 -13.01 -16.94
C HIS A 97 -45.86 -12.66 -15.73
N GLU A 98 -45.77 -11.46 -15.15
CA GLU A 98 -46.88 -10.87 -14.39
C GLU A 98 -46.71 -9.34 -14.23
N THR A 99 -47.75 -8.66 -14.67
CA THR A 99 -47.97 -7.21 -14.72
C THR A 99 -48.19 -6.60 -13.34
N CYS A 100 -47.59 -5.44 -13.05
CA CYS A 100 -48.13 -4.51 -12.06
C CYS A 100 -48.10 -3.08 -12.63
N GLN A 101 -49.29 -2.67 -13.07
CA GLN A 101 -49.65 -1.35 -13.54
C GLN A 101 -49.97 -0.46 -12.32
N ALA A 102 -49.59 0.81 -12.41
CA ALA A 102 -49.87 1.83 -11.41
C ALA A 102 -51.37 2.05 -11.18
N ALA A 103 -51.76 2.23 -9.93
CA ALA A 103 -52.98 2.89 -9.50
C ALA A 103 -52.64 3.79 -8.30
#